data_AF-A0A2N2L112-F1
#
_entry.id   AF-A0A2N2L112-F1
#
_cell.length_a   1.000
_cell.length_b   1.000
_cell.length_c   1.000
_cell.angle_alpha   90.00
_cell.angle_beta   90.00
_cell.angle_gamma   90.00
#
_symmetry.space_group_name_H-M   'P 1'
#
loop_
_entity.id
_entity.type
_entity.pdbx_description
1 polymer ?
#
loop_
_entity_poly.entity_id
_entity_poly.type
_entity_poly.pdbx_seq_one_letter_code
_entity_poly.pdbx_strand_id
1 'polypeptide(L)'
;MKSYRIPRLQEELKKIFNIALSQQINDPKLSWVSITEVILSKDLRYAKLFFSHYSNPARHETILERLKKSSGFLKKQIAGAHIMRTIPELSFFYDETEEKAARLDNLLVTLKDEWNDDDYDPDIDIDEHLDDDDYYFDLDEDEEDYEDFDFEDEDEDED
;
A
#
# COMPACT_ATOMS: atom_id res chain seq x y z
N MET A 1 9.25 14.92 -18.96
CA MET A 1 10.01 15.00 -17.68
C MET A 1 9.24 14.27 -16.60
N LYS A 2 9.76 13.13 -16.13
CA LYS A 2 9.14 12.29 -15.08
C LYS A 2 8.89 13.16 -13.84
N SER A 3 7.65 13.22 -13.37
CA SER A 3 7.18 14.12 -12.31
C SER A 3 7.74 13.73 -10.94
N TYR A 4 9.05 13.91 -10.73
CA TYR A 4 9.77 13.59 -9.48
C TYR A 4 9.36 14.45 -8.28
N ARG A 5 8.39 15.36 -8.47
CA ARG A 5 7.95 16.30 -7.43
C ARG A 5 6.91 15.70 -6.50
N ILE A 6 5.99 14.89 -7.04
CA ILE A 6 4.86 14.36 -6.27
C ILE A 6 5.29 13.30 -5.24
N PRO A 7 6.09 12.27 -5.59
CA PRO A 7 6.53 11.27 -4.60
C PRO A 7 7.37 11.88 -3.47
N ARG A 8 8.28 12.82 -3.81
CA ARG A 8 9.06 13.54 -2.80
C ARG A 8 8.18 14.38 -1.87
N LEU A 9 7.15 15.02 -2.40
CA LEU A 9 6.20 15.80 -1.61
C LEU A 9 5.35 14.90 -0.70
N GLN A 10 4.93 13.73 -1.18
CA GLN A 10 4.23 12.73 -0.36
C GLN A 10 5.08 12.29 0.84
N GLU A 11 6.36 11.99 0.62
CA GLU A 11 7.31 11.63 1.69
C GLU A 11 7.51 12.76 2.70
N GLU A 12 7.67 14.01 2.25
CA GLU A 12 7.79 15.16 3.14
C GLU A 12 6.51 15.38 3.97
N LEU A 13 5.33 15.25 3.35
CA LEU A 13 4.06 15.31 4.08
C LEU A 13 3.94 14.20 5.11
N LYS A 14 4.30 12.96 4.76
CA LYS A 14 4.31 11.81 5.67
C LYS A 14 5.16 12.10 6.91
N LYS A 15 6.36 12.65 6.74
CA LYS A 15 7.23 13.05 7.87
C LYS A 15 6.58 14.12 8.74
N ILE A 16 6.05 15.19 8.13
CA ILE A 16 5.40 16.29 8.85
C ILE A 16 4.21 15.76 9.67
N PHE A 17 3.38 14.92 9.09
CA PHE A 17 2.22 14.35 9.79
C PHE A 17 2.64 13.46 10.95
N ASN A 18 3.62 12.58 10.78
CA ASN A 18 4.10 11.74 11.88
C ASN A 18 4.74 12.56 13.01
N ILE A 19 5.48 13.62 12.69
CA ILE A 19 6.02 14.55 13.70
C ILE A 19 4.89 15.28 14.42
N ALA A 20 3.90 15.77 13.68
CA ALA A 20 2.75 16.48 14.24
C ALA A 20 1.91 15.58 15.16
N LEU A 21 1.68 14.33 14.78
CA LEU A 21 0.96 13.34 15.58
C LEU A 21 1.74 12.92 16.81
N SER A 22 3.05 12.70 16.71
CA SER A 22 3.85 12.22 17.86
C SER A 22 4.18 13.32 18.89
N GLN A 23 4.47 14.55 18.44
CA GLN A 23 5.02 15.58 19.33
C GLN A 23 4.04 16.68 19.71
N GLN A 24 3.02 16.94 18.89
CA GLN A 24 2.20 18.14 19.04
C GLN A 24 0.72 17.86 19.32
N ILE A 25 0.27 16.60 19.16
CA ILE A 25 -1.10 16.23 19.47
C ILE A 25 -1.22 15.85 20.95
N ASN A 26 -2.17 16.47 21.65
CA ASN A 26 -2.45 16.22 23.07
C ASN A 26 -3.58 15.19 23.28
N ASP A 27 -3.95 14.41 22.27
CA ASP A 27 -5.00 13.39 22.39
C ASP A 27 -4.38 12.01 22.73
N PRO A 28 -4.63 11.45 23.93
CA PRO A 28 -4.07 10.14 24.33
C PRO A 28 -4.45 9.00 23.39
N LYS A 29 -5.59 9.11 22.68
CA LYS A 29 -6.03 8.07 21.74
C LYS A 29 -5.25 8.09 20.43
N LEU A 30 -4.55 9.19 20.13
CA LEU A 30 -3.73 9.34 18.93
C LEU A 30 -2.24 9.09 19.19
N SER A 31 -1.84 8.81 20.43
CA SER A 31 -0.43 8.63 20.82
C SER A 31 0.26 7.44 20.14
N TRP A 32 -0.50 6.42 19.73
CA TRP A 32 0.01 5.23 19.04
C TRP A 32 -0.41 5.17 17.56
N VAL A 33 -0.74 6.31 16.97
CA VAL A 33 -1.18 6.39 15.58
C VAL A 33 -0.05 6.93 14.71
N SER A 34 0.24 6.25 13.62
CA SER A 34 1.23 6.65 12.62
C SER A 34 0.59 6.73 11.24
N ILE A 35 1.17 7.55 10.36
CA ILE A 35 0.77 7.61 8.95
C ILE A 35 1.72 6.72 8.14
N THR A 36 1.19 5.65 7.56
CA THR A 36 1.94 4.69 6.74
C THR A 36 2.19 5.24 5.34
N GLU A 37 1.17 5.83 4.72
CA GLU A 37 1.26 6.33 3.35
C GLU A 37 0.44 7.61 3.16
N VAL A 38 0.90 8.47 2.26
CA VAL A 38 0.19 9.67 1.81
C VAL A 38 0.12 9.62 0.29
N ILE A 39 -1.08 9.65 -0.28
CA ILE A 39 -1.30 9.74 -1.73
C ILE A 39 -1.91 11.09 -2.05
N LEU A 40 -1.26 11.85 -2.92
CA LEU A 40 -1.77 13.13 -3.42
C LEU A 40 -2.48 12.96 -4.75
N SER A 41 -3.57 13.69 -4.95
CA SER A 41 -4.19 13.82 -6.27
C SER A 41 -3.27 14.56 -7.25
N LYS A 42 -3.46 14.34 -8.56
CA LYS A 42 -2.67 14.98 -9.63
C LYS A 42 -2.72 16.51 -9.56
N ASP A 43 -3.84 17.06 -9.08
CA ASP A 43 -4.07 18.50 -8.90
C ASP A 43 -3.69 19.03 -7.51
N LEU A 44 -3.15 18.18 -6.62
CA LEU A 44 -2.71 18.50 -5.26
C LEU A 44 -3.82 19.07 -4.35
N ARG A 45 -5.10 18.92 -4.73
CA ARG A 45 -6.24 19.40 -3.93
C ARG A 45 -6.74 18.40 -2.91
N TYR A 46 -6.44 17.11 -3.09
CA TYR A 46 -6.85 16.05 -2.19
C TYR A 46 -5.64 15.22 -1.75
N ALA A 47 -5.63 14.84 -0.48
CA ALA A 47 -4.65 13.93 0.08
C ALA A 47 -5.38 12.77 0.78
N LYS A 48 -5.07 11.55 0.37
CA LYS A 48 -5.47 10.32 1.08
C LYS A 48 -4.33 9.94 2.02
N LEU A 49 -4.62 9.83 3.30
CA LEU A 49 -3.68 9.47 4.35
C LEU A 49 -4.07 8.10 4.89
N PHE A 50 -3.19 7.14 4.76
CA PHE A 50 -3.33 5.82 5.36
C PHE A 50 -2.67 5.83 6.73
N PHE A 51 -3.40 5.38 7.74
CA PHE A 51 -2.91 5.33 9.12
C PHE A 51 -2.99 3.93 9.68
N SER A 52 -2.06 3.60 10.56
CA SER A 52 -2.12 2.43 11.41
C SER A 52 -2.10 2.81 12.89
N HIS A 53 -2.50 1.89 13.74
CA HIS A 53 -2.54 2.12 15.19
C HIS A 53 -2.03 0.89 15.94
N TYR A 54 -0.70 0.79 16.07
CA TYR A 54 -0.11 -0.37 16.72
C TYR A 54 -0.46 -0.41 18.21
N SER A 55 -1.02 -1.54 18.68
CA SER A 55 -1.32 -1.78 20.10
C SER A 55 -2.22 -0.72 20.77
N ASN A 56 -3.06 -0.03 19.99
CA ASN A 56 -3.99 0.96 20.54
C ASN A 56 -5.25 0.27 21.08
N PRO A 57 -5.65 0.51 22.34
CA PRO A 57 -6.88 -0.07 22.91
C PRO A 57 -8.16 0.53 22.29
N ALA A 58 -8.07 1.65 21.57
CA ALA A 58 -9.20 2.24 20.87
C ALA A 58 -9.44 1.56 19.51
N ARG A 59 -10.71 1.38 19.15
CA ARG A 59 -11.09 0.90 17.82
C ARG A 59 -10.73 1.90 16.73
N HIS A 60 -10.45 1.39 15.53
CA HIS A 60 -10.05 2.19 14.38
C HIS A 60 -11.08 3.30 14.03
N GLU A 61 -12.38 3.06 14.21
CA GLU A 61 -13.42 4.06 13.92
C GLU A 61 -13.35 5.25 14.89
N THR A 62 -13.04 4.97 16.16
CA THR A 62 -12.85 6.04 17.16
C THR A 62 -11.62 6.87 16.81
N ILE A 63 -10.53 6.22 16.40
CA ILE A 63 -9.30 6.90 15.98
C ILE A 63 -9.56 7.75 14.74
N LEU A 64 -10.30 7.21 13.77
CA LEU A 64 -10.70 7.91 12.55
C LEU A 64 -11.47 9.20 12.86
N GLU A 65 -12.44 9.15 13.77
CA GLU A 65 -13.18 10.35 14.20
C GLU A 65 -12.25 11.40 14.84
N ARG A 66 -11.28 10.96 15.63
CA ARG A 66 -10.31 11.85 16.27
C ARG A 66 -9.36 12.47 15.25
N LEU A 67 -8.87 11.69 14.29
CA LEU A 67 -8.06 12.21 13.17
C LEU A 67 -8.85 13.22 12.33
N LYS A 68 -10.13 12.95 12.04
CA LYS A 68 -11.00 13.91 11.34
C LYS A 68 -11.15 15.22 12.11
N LYS A 69 -11.33 15.18 13.44
CA LYS A 69 -11.37 16.38 14.30
C LYS A 69 -10.02 17.12 14.34
N SER A 70 -8.91 16.39 14.29
CA SER A 70 -7.55 16.93 14.28
C SER A 70 -7.08 17.37 12.89
N SER A 71 -7.88 17.17 11.84
CA SER A 71 -7.53 17.55 10.45
C SER A 71 -7.16 19.03 10.33
N GLY A 72 -7.88 19.92 11.01
CA GLY A 72 -7.58 21.35 11.02
C GLY A 72 -6.23 21.67 11.65
N PHE A 73 -5.81 20.91 12.65
CA PHE A 73 -4.48 21.02 13.25
C PHE A 73 -3.40 20.56 12.26
N LEU A 74 -3.58 19.41 11.62
CA LEU A 74 -2.64 18.90 10.62
C LEU A 74 -2.51 19.85 9.42
N LYS A 75 -3.61 20.44 8.94
CA LYS A 75 -3.60 21.47 7.89
C LYS A 75 -2.75 22.69 8.28
N LYS A 76 -2.81 23.13 9.55
CA LYS A 76 -1.96 24.23 10.05
C LYS A 76 -0.47 23.87 10.06
N GLN A 77 -0.12 22.62 10.34
CA GLN A 77 1.27 22.16 10.30
C GLN A 77 1.84 22.22 8.88
N ILE A 78 1.06 21.77 7.89
CA ILE A 78 1.44 21.90 6.47
C ILE A 78 1.62 23.37 6.09
N ALA A 79 0.70 24.24 6.52
CA ALA A 79 0.76 25.67 6.25
C ALA A 79 2.04 26.30 6.81
N GLY A 80 2.42 25.94 8.04
CA GLY A 80 3.64 26.41 8.69
C GLY A 80 4.92 25.95 7.99
N ALA A 81 4.92 24.72 7.45
CA ALA A 81 6.07 24.14 6.76
C ALA A 81 6.40 24.80 5.41
N HIS A 82 5.52 25.64 4.85
CA HIS A 82 5.72 26.35 3.56
C HIS A 82 6.11 25.46 2.36
N ILE A 83 5.76 24.17 2.42
CA ILE A 83 6.10 23.19 1.36
C ILE A 83 5.16 23.24 0.15
N MET A 84 3.96 23.81 0.30
CA MET A 84 2.96 23.88 -0.77
C MET A 84 2.10 25.14 -0.68
N ARG A 85 1.65 25.63 -1.85
CA ARG A 85 0.83 26.85 -1.95
C ARG A 85 -0.64 26.62 -1.55
N THR A 86 -1.17 25.46 -1.93
CA THR A 86 -2.56 25.08 -1.65
C THR A 86 -2.54 23.90 -0.69
N ILE A 87 -3.27 24.01 0.41
CA ILE A 87 -3.38 22.94 1.39
C ILE A 87 -4.49 21.97 0.91
N PRO A 88 -4.19 20.67 0.74
CA PRO A 88 -5.17 19.71 0.28
C PRO A 88 -6.23 19.41 1.35
N GLU A 89 -7.39 18.94 0.90
CA GLU A 89 -8.36 18.28 1.76
C GLU A 89 -7.85 16.90 2.17
N LEU A 90 -7.84 16.64 3.49
CA LEU A 90 -7.27 15.43 4.07
C LEU A 90 -8.37 14.40 4.30
N SER A 91 -8.21 13.22 3.68
CA SER A 91 -9.08 12.07 3.89
C SER A 91 -8.27 10.94 4.54
N PHE A 92 -8.80 10.34 5.59
CA PHE A 92 -8.10 9.34 6.39
C PHE A 92 -8.68 7.95 6.12
N PHE A 93 -7.81 6.97 5.96
CA PHE A 93 -8.14 5.57 5.70
C PHE A 93 -7.30 4.68 6.61
N TYR A 94 -7.91 3.63 7.16
CA TYR A 94 -7.18 2.65 7.94
C TYR A 94 -6.38 1.76 6.99
N ASP A 95 -5.13 1.48 7.35
CA ASP A 95 -4.26 0.59 6.60
C ASP A 95 -4.51 -0.87 7.02
N GLU A 96 -5.28 -1.61 6.22
CA GLU A 96 -5.56 -3.03 6.44
C GLU A 96 -4.34 -3.94 6.16
N THR A 97 -3.26 -3.38 5.61
CA THR A 97 -2.08 -4.17 5.19
C THR A 97 -1.42 -4.85 6.39
N GLU A 98 -1.37 -4.22 7.56
CA GLU A 98 -0.81 -4.85 8.78
C GLU A 98 -1.62 -6.08 9.21
N GLU A 99 -2.96 -6.01 9.12
CA GLU A 99 -3.82 -7.14 9.49
C GLU A 99 -3.66 -8.30 8.50
N LYS A 100 -3.43 -7.99 7.22
CA LYS A 100 -3.14 -9.00 6.19
C LYS A 100 -1.77 -9.63 6.37
N ALA A 101 -0.74 -8.85 6.71
CA ALA A 101 0.60 -9.36 7.00
C ALA A 101 0.58 -10.32 8.20
N ALA A 102 -0.09 -9.96 9.29
CA ALA A 102 -0.22 -10.84 10.45
C ALA A 102 -0.94 -12.16 10.11
N ARG A 103 -1.95 -12.14 9.23
CA ARG A 103 -2.59 -13.36 8.73
C ARG A 103 -1.66 -14.22 7.88
N LEU A 104 -0.85 -13.59 7.02
CA LEU A 104 0.15 -14.28 6.21
C LEU A 104 1.21 -14.95 7.07
N ASP A 105 1.74 -14.25 8.08
CA ASP A 105 2.74 -14.82 9.00
C ASP A 105 2.20 -16.06 9.72
N ASN A 106 0.95 -16.02 10.20
CA ASN A 106 0.32 -17.18 10.83
C ASN A 106 0.12 -18.35 9.85
N LEU A 107 -0.23 -18.05 8.59
CA LEU A 107 -0.36 -19.07 7.55
C LEU A 107 1.00 -19.69 7.20
N LEU A 108 2.05 -18.87 7.08
CA LEU A 108 3.42 -19.34 6.84
C LEU A 108 3.95 -20.21 7.98
N VAL A 109 3.67 -19.85 9.23
CA VAL A 109 4.00 -20.70 10.39
C VAL A 109 3.26 -22.03 10.34
N THR A 110 1.96 -22.01 10.00
CA THR A 110 1.15 -23.23 9.87
C THR A 110 1.70 -24.15 8.76
N LEU A 111 2.07 -23.58 7.61
CA LEU A 111 2.69 -24.33 6.51
C LEU A 111 4.07 -24.88 6.91
N LYS A 112 4.89 -24.10 7.60
CA LYS A 112 6.19 -24.57 8.08
C LYS A 112 6.05 -25.74 9.05
N ASP A 113 5.04 -25.74 9.91
CA ASP A 113 4.78 -26.85 10.83
C ASP A 113 4.23 -28.10 10.10
N GLU A 114 3.57 -27.94 8.95
CA GLU A 114 3.13 -29.06 8.09
C GLU A 114 4.27 -29.67 7.26
N TRP A 115 5.31 -28.89 6.96
CA TRP A 115 6.48 -29.33 6.21
C TRP A 115 7.58 -29.72 7.20
N ASN A 116 7.60 -30.99 7.60
CA ASN A 116 8.75 -31.54 8.32
C ASN A 116 10.00 -31.39 7.43
N ASP A 117 11.00 -30.66 7.91
CA ASP A 117 12.35 -30.52 7.33
C ASP A 117 13.09 -31.87 7.10
N ASP A 118 12.49 -33.01 7.47
CA ASP A 118 13.07 -34.34 7.36
C ASP A 118 13.15 -34.86 5.91
N ASP A 119 12.42 -34.25 4.96
CA ASP A 119 12.51 -34.58 3.52
C ASP A 119 13.51 -33.66 2.77
N TYR A 120 14.16 -32.71 3.46
CA TYR A 120 15.23 -31.89 2.87
C TYR A 120 16.57 -32.63 2.94
N ASP A 121 16.96 -33.28 1.84
CA ASP A 121 18.29 -33.85 1.67
C ASP A 121 19.26 -32.78 1.15
N PRO A 122 20.17 -32.24 2.00
CA PRO A 122 21.12 -31.21 1.58
C PRO A 122 22.17 -31.71 0.58
N ASP A 123 22.23 -33.03 0.35
CA ASP A 123 23.16 -33.67 -0.59
C ASP A 123 22.54 -33.82 -2.00
N ILE A 124 21.32 -33.31 -2.24
CA ILE A 124 20.78 -33.17 -3.60
C ILE A 124 21.57 -32.09 -4.35
N ASP A 125 22.50 -32.54 -5.20
CA ASP A 125 23.19 -31.68 -6.16
C ASP A 125 22.21 -31.28 -7.27
N ILE A 126 21.60 -30.09 -7.11
CA ILE A 126 20.69 -29.49 -8.10
C ILE A 126 21.37 -29.24 -9.46
N ASP A 127 22.71 -29.19 -9.49
CA ASP A 127 23.50 -29.10 -10.73
C ASP A 127 23.46 -30.41 -11.53
N GLU A 128 23.24 -31.58 -10.91
CA GLU A 128 23.20 -32.87 -11.61
C GLU A 128 21.90 -33.05 -12.44
N HIS A 129 20.85 -32.26 -12.16
CA HIS A 129 19.57 -32.28 -12.89
C HIS A 129 19.48 -31.24 -14.03
N LEU A 130 20.54 -30.45 -14.26
CA LEU A 130 20.57 -29.45 -15.34
C LEU A 130 21.32 -29.93 -16.58
N ASP A 131 21.93 -31.12 -16.54
CA ASP A 131 22.67 -31.72 -17.67
C ASP A 131 21.82 -32.67 -18.54
N ASP A 132 20.56 -32.91 -18.19
CA ASP A 132 19.61 -33.56 -19.11
C ASP A 132 18.82 -32.49 -19.87
N ASP A 133 19.33 -32.15 -21.05
CA ASP A 133 18.72 -31.36 -22.13
C ASP A 133 17.36 -31.94 -22.65
N ASP A 134 16.60 -32.68 -21.84
CA ASP A 134 15.41 -33.43 -22.24
C ASP A 134 14.09 -32.89 -21.65
N TYR A 135 14.01 -31.60 -21.33
CA TYR A 135 12.72 -30.90 -21.22
C TYR A 135 12.37 -30.17 -22.53
N TYR A 136 12.23 -30.93 -23.62
CA TYR A 136 11.36 -30.50 -24.72
C TYR A 136 9.92 -30.54 -24.20
N PHE A 137 9.40 -29.36 -23.85
CA PHE A 137 7.95 -29.15 -23.79
C PHE A 137 7.46 -29.30 -25.24
N ASP A 138 6.80 -30.42 -25.57
CA ASP A 138 6.08 -30.57 -26.83
C ASP A 138 5.03 -29.45 -26.90
N LEU A 139 5.34 -28.40 -27.65
CA LEU A 139 4.43 -27.33 -28.06
C LEU A 139 3.89 -27.66 -29.46
N ASP A 140 3.33 -28.85 -29.63
CA ASP A 140 2.43 -29.24 -30.72
C ASP A 140 1.34 -30.05 -30.00
N GLU A 141 0.06 -29.72 -29.90
CA GLU A 141 -0.92 -29.11 -30.78
C GLU A 141 -2.05 -28.59 -29.86
N ASP A 142 -2.42 -27.31 -29.95
CA ASP A 142 -3.78 -26.81 -29.70
C ASP A 142 -3.80 -25.32 -30.08
N GLU A 143 -3.68 -25.05 -31.39
CA GLU A 143 -4.24 -23.84 -31.98
C GLU A 143 -5.77 -23.96 -31.92
N GLU A 144 -6.42 -23.34 -30.93
CA GLU A 144 -7.84 -22.97 -31.05
C GLU A 144 -8.02 -21.47 -30.81
N ASP A 145 -8.24 -20.79 -31.95
CA ASP A 145 -8.99 -19.55 -32.21
C ASP A 145 -9.00 -18.45 -31.15
N TYR A 146 -8.12 -17.45 -31.33
CA TYR A 146 -8.46 -16.08 -30.97
C TYR A 146 -9.32 -15.50 -32.09
N GLU A 147 -10.64 -15.65 -31.99
CA GLU A 147 -11.57 -14.92 -32.83
C GLU A 147 -11.36 -13.40 -32.68
N ASP A 148 -11.32 -12.76 -33.84
CA ASP A 148 -11.13 -11.34 -34.12
C ASP A 148 -12.20 -10.52 -33.37
N PHE A 149 -11.82 -9.88 -32.26
CA PHE A 149 -12.70 -8.93 -31.59
C PHE A 149 -12.57 -7.57 -32.28
N ASP A 150 -13.32 -7.41 -33.37
CA ASP A 150 -13.51 -6.13 -34.07
C ASP A 150 -14.08 -5.11 -33.08
N PHE A 151 -13.23 -4.14 -32.70
CA PHE A 151 -13.65 -2.94 -31.98
C PHE A 151 -14.17 -1.95 -33.03
N GLU A 152 -15.46 -2.03 -33.36
CA GLU A 152 -16.12 -0.94 -34.09
C GLU A 152 -16.27 0.27 -33.16
N ASP A 153 -15.47 1.31 -33.45
CA ASP A 153 -15.69 2.68 -33.01
C ASP A 153 -17.05 3.16 -33.56
N GLU A 154 -18.04 3.34 -32.69
CA GLU A 154 -19.14 4.27 -32.94
C GLU A 154 -18.88 5.57 -32.19
N ASP A 155 -18.22 6.49 -32.90
CA ASP A 155 -18.46 7.92 -32.77
C ASP A 155 -19.92 8.22 -33.18
N GLU A 156 -20.64 8.99 -32.35
CA GLU A 156 -21.41 10.20 -32.71
C GLU A 156 -22.59 10.43 -31.74
N ASP A 157 -22.40 11.45 -30.90
CA ASP A 157 -23.22 12.67 -30.78
C ASP A 157 -24.77 12.65 -30.79
N GLU A 158 -25.30 13.62 -30.01
CA GLU A 158 -26.64 14.28 -30.04
C GLU A 158 -27.83 13.46 -29.48
N ASP A 159 -28.64 13.95 -28.53
CA ASP A 159 -29.08 15.33 -28.18
C ASP A 159 -29.04 15.65 -26.67
#